data_AF-A0A7Y4UE02-F1
#
_entry.id   AF-A0A7Y4UE02-F1
#
_cell.length_a   1.000
_cell.length_b   1.000
_cell.length_c   1.000
_cell.angle_alpha   90.00
_cell.angle_beta   90.00
_cell.angle_gamma   90.00
#
_symmetry.space_group_name_H-M   'P 1'
#
loop_
_entity.id
_entity.type
_entity.pdbx_description
1 polymer ?
#
loop_
_entity_poly.entity_id
_entity_poly.type
_entity_poly.pdbx_seq_one_letter_code
_entity_poly.pdbx_strand_id
1 'polypeptide(L)'
;LDWKRWVGPRSARPFNAHQFYNWRAYLDFGGGQITDLFTHWIDVVHWYMGDDLPISATAAGGVYNYNDGRDAPDTISILLEYPKKWSATFEATLVPGARGAAIEFMGEGGTLFIDRSGYKFTPAFKRGQPPAPAVEGKAAMALETEHVRNFISCLKSRKTPNSDVVSGHRSALASNLGKIAYLQKKRVTFDPNVEKNYVLS
;
A
#
# COMPACT_ATOMS: atom_id res chain seq x y z
N LEU A 1 23.85 22.07 -2.54
CA LEU A 1 22.87 21.26 -1.77
C LEU A 1 23.09 21.53 -0.29
N ASP A 2 22.05 21.91 0.45
CA ASP A 2 22.10 21.98 1.91
C ASP A 2 21.76 20.61 2.50
N TRP A 3 22.79 19.82 2.81
CA TRP A 3 22.62 18.46 3.31
C TRP A 3 22.02 18.40 4.71
N LYS A 4 22.42 19.32 5.60
CA LYS A 4 21.89 19.37 6.97
C LYS A 4 20.39 19.59 6.96
N ARG A 5 19.91 20.50 6.11
CA ARG A 5 18.47 20.74 5.92
C ARG A 5 17.76 19.54 5.29
N TRP A 6 18.40 18.86 4.35
CA TRP A 6 17.83 17.67 3.71
C TRP A 6 17.65 16.48 4.67
N VAL A 7 18.63 16.21 5.54
CA VAL A 7 18.55 15.16 6.58
C VAL A 7 17.46 15.47 7.61
N GLY A 8 17.15 16.75 7.82
CA GLY A 8 16.05 17.19 8.67
C GLY A 8 16.29 16.87 10.16
N PRO A 9 15.27 16.39 10.90
CA PRO A 9 15.36 16.18 12.35
C PRO A 9 16.17 14.93 12.75
N ARG A 10 16.74 14.20 11.78
CA ARG A 10 17.47 12.95 12.02
C ARG A 10 18.91 13.23 12.45
N SER A 11 19.57 12.21 12.99
CA SER A 11 20.98 12.28 13.38
C SER A 11 21.83 12.82 12.23
N ALA A 12 22.54 13.91 12.51
CA ALA A 12 23.45 14.55 11.57
C ALA A 12 24.51 13.56 11.10
N ARG A 13 24.80 13.56 9.80
CA ARG A 13 25.74 12.64 9.16
C ARG A 13 26.38 13.31 7.94
N PRO A 14 27.57 12.85 7.49
CA PRO A 14 28.18 13.37 6.26
C PRO A 14 27.28 13.19 5.04
N PHE A 15 27.49 14.01 4.00
CA PHE A 15 26.75 13.86 2.74
C PHE A 15 26.95 12.46 2.16
N ASN A 16 25.86 11.84 1.74
CA ASN A 16 25.87 10.55 1.05
C ASN A 16 25.04 10.67 -0.23
N ALA A 17 25.71 10.61 -1.38
CA ALA A 17 25.06 10.73 -2.69
C ALA A 17 24.03 9.61 -2.93
N HIS A 18 24.30 8.39 -2.47
CA HIS A 18 23.37 7.28 -2.61
C HIS A 18 22.09 7.52 -1.80
N GLN A 19 22.19 8.03 -0.56
CA GLN A 19 21.02 8.42 0.22
C GLN A 19 20.24 9.56 -0.43
N PHE A 20 20.93 10.54 -1.02
CA PHE A 20 20.27 11.67 -1.67
C PHE A 20 19.46 11.24 -2.91
N TYR A 21 20.07 10.46 -3.81
CA TYR A 21 19.41 10.02 -5.04
C TYR A 21 18.45 8.84 -4.82
N ASN A 22 18.78 7.93 -3.92
CA ASN A 22 18.01 6.70 -3.65
C ASN A 22 17.37 6.70 -2.26
N TRP A 23 16.88 7.84 -1.78
CA TRP A 23 16.29 8.01 -0.45
C TRP A 23 15.18 7.00 -0.12
N ARG A 24 14.47 6.49 -1.13
CA ARG A 24 13.47 5.41 -0.99
C ARG A 24 14.05 4.09 -0.48
N ALA A 25 15.30 3.80 -0.79
CA ALA A 25 16.01 2.62 -0.32
C ALA A 25 16.41 2.71 1.17
N TYR A 26 16.05 3.79 1.85
CA TYR A 26 16.39 4.00 3.25
C TYR A 26 15.14 4.15 4.12
N LEU A 27 15.01 3.33 5.16
CA LEU A 27 13.93 3.37 6.16
C LEU A 27 13.87 4.72 6.86
N ASP A 28 15.03 5.35 6.99
CA ASP A 28 15.22 6.69 7.49
C ASP A 28 14.68 7.78 6.54
N PHE A 29 14.34 7.52 5.29
CA PHE A 29 13.81 8.59 4.43
C PHE A 29 12.52 8.17 3.77
N GLY A 30 12.57 7.16 2.90
CA GLY A 30 11.39 6.74 2.15
C GLY A 30 10.69 5.50 2.64
N GLY A 31 11.19 4.84 3.69
CA GLY A 31 10.51 3.69 4.32
C GLY A 31 10.45 2.42 3.46
N GLY A 32 11.09 2.41 2.30
CA GLY A 32 11.14 1.26 1.39
C GLY A 32 9.84 0.99 0.65
N GLN A 33 9.76 -0.22 0.09
CA GLN A 33 8.56 -0.71 -0.60
C GLN A 33 7.31 -0.68 0.29
N ILE A 34 7.48 -0.70 1.61
CA ILE A 34 6.40 -0.67 2.61
C ILE A 34 5.61 0.64 2.57
N THR A 35 6.25 1.78 2.37
CA THR A 35 5.55 3.08 2.33
C THR A 35 5.47 3.67 0.94
N ASP A 36 6.37 3.27 0.03
CA ASP A 36 6.37 3.69 -1.36
C ASP A 36 5.35 2.87 -2.18
N LEU A 37 5.45 1.53 -2.20
CA LEU A 37 4.61 0.70 -3.08
C LEU A 37 3.29 0.27 -2.42
N PHE A 38 3.31 -0.17 -1.17
CA PHE A 38 2.13 -0.72 -0.51
C PHE A 38 0.97 0.30 -0.42
N THR A 39 1.31 1.58 -0.15
CA THR A 39 0.34 2.67 -0.03
C THR A 39 -0.54 2.82 -1.28
N HIS A 40 0.02 2.58 -2.47
CA HIS A 40 -0.69 2.67 -3.76
C HIS A 40 -1.69 1.54 -4.03
N TRP A 41 -1.65 0.47 -3.24
CA TRP A 41 -2.52 -0.71 -3.43
C TRP A 41 -3.49 -0.87 -2.28
N ILE A 42 -3.05 -0.58 -1.04
CA ILE A 42 -3.92 -0.67 0.12
C ILE A 42 -5.03 0.38 0.09
N ASP A 43 -4.82 1.52 -0.55
CA ASP A 43 -5.85 2.56 -0.73
C ASP A 43 -7.07 2.04 -1.53
N VAL A 44 -6.83 1.30 -2.61
CA VAL A 44 -7.88 0.66 -3.41
C VAL A 44 -8.55 -0.44 -2.60
N VAL A 45 -7.79 -1.26 -1.87
CA VAL A 45 -8.37 -2.30 -0.99
C VAL A 45 -9.29 -1.68 0.05
N HIS A 46 -8.84 -0.64 0.75
CA HIS A 46 -9.63 0.12 1.71
C HIS A 46 -10.91 0.69 1.10
N TRP A 47 -10.81 1.24 -0.10
CA TRP A 47 -11.96 1.78 -0.83
C TRP A 47 -13.01 0.71 -1.13
N TYR A 48 -12.60 -0.47 -1.62
CA TYR A 48 -13.52 -1.59 -1.89
C TYR A 48 -14.13 -2.19 -0.62
N MET A 49 -13.34 -2.31 0.45
CA MET A 49 -13.78 -2.95 1.69
C MET A 49 -14.65 -2.04 2.57
N GLY A 50 -14.59 -0.71 2.35
CA GLY A 50 -15.24 0.26 3.23
C GLY A 50 -14.80 0.11 4.69
N ASP A 51 -13.54 -0.27 4.88
CA ASP A 51 -12.88 -0.54 6.15
C ASP A 51 -11.37 -0.29 5.94
N ASP A 52 -10.84 0.70 6.62
CA ASP A 52 -9.54 1.31 6.31
C ASP A 52 -8.64 1.48 7.56
N LEU A 53 -9.06 0.89 8.68
CA LEU A 53 -8.35 0.93 9.94
C LEU A 53 -7.97 -0.50 10.38
N PRO A 54 -6.72 -0.94 10.12
CA PRO A 54 -6.24 -2.24 10.58
C PRO A 54 -6.11 -2.26 12.10
N ILE A 55 -6.32 -3.42 12.74
CA ILE A 55 -6.15 -3.61 14.20
C ILE A 55 -4.77 -4.16 14.58
N SER A 56 -4.04 -4.68 13.61
CA SER A 56 -2.70 -5.23 13.80
C SER A 56 -1.92 -5.32 12.50
N ALA A 57 -0.60 -5.44 12.65
CA ALA A 57 0.28 -5.79 11.56
C ALA A 57 1.36 -6.78 12.01
N THR A 58 1.80 -7.62 11.08
CA THR A 58 3.05 -8.40 11.16
C THR A 58 3.81 -8.23 9.86
N ALA A 59 5.14 -8.18 9.91
CA ALA A 59 5.96 -8.09 8.71
C ALA A 59 7.25 -8.87 8.85
N ALA A 60 7.73 -9.43 7.73
CA ALA A 60 8.97 -10.18 7.63
C ALA A 60 9.63 -9.93 6.28
N GLY A 61 10.97 -9.91 6.25
CA GLY A 61 11.74 -9.60 5.06
C GLY A 61 13.11 -9.04 5.39
N GLY A 62 13.78 -8.50 4.38
CA GLY A 62 15.13 -7.98 4.54
C GLY A 62 15.72 -7.49 3.23
N VAL A 63 17.00 -7.16 3.30
CA VAL A 63 17.85 -6.95 2.13
C VAL A 63 18.49 -8.28 1.80
N TYR A 64 18.00 -8.95 0.75
CA TYR A 64 18.45 -10.29 0.38
C TYR A 64 19.31 -10.31 -0.89
N ASN A 65 19.20 -9.29 -1.75
CA ASN A 65 19.92 -9.23 -3.02
C ASN A 65 20.76 -7.96 -3.18
N TYR A 66 20.21 -6.80 -2.86
CA TYR A 66 20.85 -5.51 -3.11
C TYR A 66 21.69 -5.04 -1.92
N ASN A 67 22.91 -5.55 -1.81
CA ASN A 67 23.89 -5.17 -0.78
C ASN A 67 24.60 -3.83 -1.09
N ASP A 68 23.84 -2.79 -1.46
CA ASP A 68 24.35 -1.46 -1.88
C ASP A 68 24.37 -0.43 -0.74
N GLY A 69 24.25 -0.90 0.51
CA GLY A 69 24.19 -0.06 1.70
C GLY A 69 22.81 0.51 2.01
N ARG A 70 21.74 0.06 1.32
CA ARG A 70 20.35 0.27 1.75
C ARG A 70 20.07 -0.42 3.09
N ASP A 71 19.11 0.12 3.84
CA ASP A 71 18.55 -0.51 5.03
C ASP A 71 17.06 -0.85 4.87
N ALA A 72 16.40 -0.33 3.84
CA ALA A 72 15.04 -0.72 3.50
C ALA A 72 15.02 -2.10 2.82
N PRO A 73 14.06 -2.96 3.17
CA PRO A 73 13.99 -4.32 2.63
C PRO A 73 13.78 -4.27 1.12
N ASP A 74 14.54 -5.11 0.40
CA ASP A 74 14.32 -5.38 -1.03
C ASP A 74 13.38 -6.55 -1.27
N THR A 75 13.00 -7.28 -0.21
CA THR A 75 12.01 -8.33 -0.18
C THR A 75 11.24 -8.24 1.13
N ILE A 76 9.92 -8.11 1.07
CA ILE A 76 9.05 -7.92 2.23
C ILE A 76 7.71 -8.61 2.05
N SER A 77 7.21 -9.17 3.15
CA SER A 77 5.84 -9.64 3.32
C SER A 77 5.21 -8.95 4.54
N ILE A 78 3.99 -8.46 4.39
CA ILE A 78 3.20 -7.80 5.44
C ILE A 78 1.83 -8.46 5.51
N LEU A 79 1.31 -8.63 6.73
CA LEU A 79 -0.06 -9.04 7.02
C LEU A 79 -0.70 -7.96 7.89
N LEU A 80 -1.84 -7.44 7.44
CA LEU A 80 -2.74 -6.59 8.21
C LEU A 80 -4.03 -7.34 8.53
N GLU A 81 -4.52 -7.22 9.77
CA GLU A 81 -5.82 -7.75 10.18
C GLU A 81 -6.79 -6.59 10.42
N TYR A 82 -8.08 -6.80 10.12
CA TYR A 82 -9.12 -5.78 10.22
C TYR A 82 -10.29 -6.21 11.13
N PRO A 83 -11.04 -5.26 11.72
CA PRO A 83 -12.15 -5.57 12.64
C PRO A 83 -13.22 -6.47 12.03
N LYS A 84 -13.51 -6.34 10.73
CA LYS A 84 -14.54 -7.10 10.01
C LYS A 84 -14.10 -8.53 9.61
N LYS A 85 -13.07 -9.08 10.27
CA LYS A 85 -12.55 -10.45 10.06
C LYS A 85 -12.08 -10.73 8.63
N TRP A 86 -11.41 -9.76 8.03
CA TRP A 86 -10.65 -9.93 6.79
C TRP A 86 -9.21 -9.50 7.02
N SER A 87 -8.33 -9.90 6.12
CA SER A 87 -6.91 -9.58 6.17
C SER A 87 -6.40 -9.10 4.82
N ALA A 88 -5.44 -8.19 4.83
CA ALA A 88 -4.69 -7.81 3.64
C ALA A 88 -3.25 -8.33 3.77
N THR A 89 -2.75 -9.01 2.74
CA THR A 89 -1.33 -9.31 2.61
C THR A 89 -0.71 -8.40 1.56
N PHE A 90 0.55 -8.03 1.79
CA PHE A 90 1.36 -7.34 0.79
C PHE A 90 2.69 -8.03 0.68
N GLU A 91 3.03 -8.45 -0.54
CA GLU A 91 4.30 -9.07 -0.86
C GLU A 91 4.96 -8.26 -1.96
N ALA A 92 6.23 -7.91 -1.75
CA ALA A 92 6.99 -7.18 -2.73
C ALA A 92 8.45 -7.62 -2.72
N THR A 93 9.04 -7.64 -3.91
CA THR A 93 10.46 -7.85 -4.09
C THR A 93 10.97 -6.95 -5.20
N LEU A 94 12.19 -6.42 -5.05
CA LEU A 94 12.94 -5.74 -6.10
C LEU A 94 13.79 -6.71 -6.91
N VAL A 95 13.89 -7.97 -6.48
CA VAL A 95 14.67 -8.99 -7.18
C VAL A 95 14.07 -9.23 -8.57
N PRO A 96 14.90 -9.32 -9.63
CA PRO A 96 14.40 -9.64 -10.97
C PRO A 96 13.58 -10.93 -10.99
N GLY A 97 12.46 -10.93 -11.70
CA GLY A 97 11.58 -12.10 -11.86
C GLY A 97 10.16 -11.91 -11.33
N ALA A 98 9.87 -10.81 -10.63
CA ALA A 98 8.50 -10.41 -10.32
C ALA A 98 7.68 -10.21 -11.60
N ARG A 99 6.45 -10.72 -11.61
CA ARG A 99 5.57 -10.77 -12.81
C ARG A 99 4.74 -9.51 -13.01
N GLY A 100 4.70 -8.63 -12.02
CA GLY A 100 3.88 -7.41 -12.04
C GLY A 100 3.40 -7.05 -10.64
N ALA A 101 2.41 -6.17 -10.60
CA ALA A 101 1.77 -5.72 -9.37
C ALA A 101 0.25 -5.67 -9.60
N ALA A 102 -0.50 -6.19 -8.63
CA ALA A 102 -1.94 -6.35 -8.71
C ALA A 102 -2.52 -6.49 -7.30
N ILE A 103 -3.85 -6.35 -7.22
CA ILE A 103 -4.65 -6.70 -6.05
C ILE A 103 -5.44 -7.96 -6.38
N GLU A 104 -5.51 -8.88 -5.42
CA GLU A 104 -6.39 -10.03 -5.48
C GLU A 104 -7.34 -10.02 -4.28
N PHE A 105 -8.63 -9.85 -4.56
CA PHE A 105 -9.68 -10.03 -3.56
C PHE A 105 -10.17 -11.48 -3.63
N MET A 106 -10.21 -12.16 -2.49
CA MET A 106 -10.70 -13.53 -2.37
C MET A 106 -11.90 -13.58 -1.42
N GLY A 107 -12.98 -14.20 -1.86
CA GLY A 107 -14.18 -14.39 -1.04
C GLY A 107 -14.99 -15.61 -1.48
N GLU A 108 -16.11 -15.83 -0.80
CA GLU A 108 -16.98 -16.99 -1.04
C GLU A 108 -17.52 -17.08 -2.48
N GLY A 109 -17.69 -15.92 -3.14
CA GLY A 109 -18.19 -15.83 -4.51
C GLY A 109 -17.13 -16.10 -5.58
N GLY A 110 -15.84 -16.08 -5.24
CA GLY A 110 -14.73 -16.21 -6.17
C GLY A 110 -13.60 -15.22 -5.91
N THR A 111 -12.78 -15.00 -6.94
CA THR A 111 -11.59 -14.17 -6.89
C THR A 111 -11.68 -13.02 -7.88
N LEU A 112 -11.38 -11.80 -7.44
CA LEU A 112 -11.26 -10.61 -8.28
C LEU A 112 -9.79 -10.16 -8.32
N PHE A 113 -9.17 -10.31 -9.49
CA PHE A 113 -7.83 -9.80 -9.79
C PHE A 113 -7.94 -8.43 -10.46
N ILE A 114 -7.21 -7.44 -9.97
CA ILE A 114 -7.16 -6.08 -10.53
C ILE A 114 -5.70 -5.65 -10.68
N ASP A 115 -5.34 -5.20 -11.88
CA ASP A 115 -4.06 -4.55 -12.15
C ASP A 115 -4.29 -3.22 -12.90
N ARG A 116 -3.21 -2.60 -13.40
CA ARG A 116 -3.33 -1.36 -14.20
C ARG A 116 -3.95 -1.58 -15.59
N SER A 117 -4.01 -2.83 -16.06
CA SER A 117 -4.52 -3.21 -17.37
C SER A 117 -6.02 -3.45 -17.35
N GLY A 118 -6.59 -3.77 -16.18
CA GLY A 118 -8.01 -4.02 -16.02
C GLY A 118 -8.33 -4.93 -14.82
N TYR A 119 -9.39 -5.72 -14.96
CA TYR A 119 -9.79 -6.68 -13.94
C TYR A 119 -10.22 -8.02 -14.55
N LYS A 120 -10.14 -9.06 -13.73
CA LYS A 120 -10.66 -10.39 -13.99
C LYS A 120 -11.36 -10.94 -12.75
N PHE A 121 -12.65 -11.20 -12.87
CA PHE A 121 -13.42 -11.93 -11.87
C PHE A 121 -13.56 -13.40 -12.27
N THR A 122 -13.12 -14.29 -11.39
CA THR A 122 -13.23 -15.75 -11.56
C THR A 122 -14.20 -16.28 -10.49
N PRO A 123 -15.40 -16.76 -10.87
CA PRO A 123 -16.38 -17.27 -9.92
C PRO A 123 -15.86 -18.50 -9.15
N ALA A 124 -16.31 -18.68 -7.92
CA ALA A 124 -15.96 -19.83 -7.09
C ALA A 124 -16.35 -21.15 -7.78
N PHE A 125 -15.45 -22.12 -7.71
CA PHE A 125 -15.70 -23.47 -8.22
C PHE A 125 -16.82 -24.14 -7.41
N LYS A 126 -17.84 -24.65 -8.10
CA LYS A 126 -18.93 -25.42 -7.51
C LYS A 126 -18.82 -26.88 -7.94
N ARG A 127 -18.58 -27.77 -6.97
CA ARG A 127 -18.48 -29.21 -7.23
C ARG A 127 -19.74 -29.72 -7.93
N GLY A 128 -19.56 -30.48 -9.01
CA GLY A 128 -20.66 -31.04 -9.79
C GLY A 128 -21.30 -30.07 -10.79
N GLN A 129 -20.76 -28.85 -10.93
CA GLN A 129 -21.14 -27.91 -11.98
C GLN A 129 -19.93 -27.60 -12.86
N PRO A 130 -20.12 -27.32 -14.16
CA PRO A 130 -19.04 -26.79 -14.99
C PRO A 130 -18.57 -25.44 -14.43
N PRO A 131 -17.27 -25.09 -14.57
CA PRO A 131 -16.77 -23.78 -14.17
C PRO A 131 -17.55 -22.66 -14.85
N ALA A 132 -18.04 -21.70 -14.07
CA ALA A 132 -18.63 -20.50 -14.64
C ALA A 132 -17.53 -19.68 -15.35
N PRO A 133 -17.84 -19.03 -16.49
CA PRO A 133 -16.85 -18.25 -17.23
C PRO A 133 -16.36 -17.06 -16.38
N ALA A 134 -15.08 -16.74 -16.52
CA ALA A 134 -14.52 -15.52 -15.94
C ALA A 134 -15.08 -14.28 -16.66
N VAL A 135 -15.20 -13.19 -15.92
CA VAL A 135 -15.59 -11.87 -16.46
C VAL A 135 -14.37 -10.97 -16.44
N GLU A 136 -14.03 -10.39 -17.58
CA GLU A 136 -12.85 -9.54 -17.73
C GLU A 136 -13.24 -8.16 -18.27
N GLY A 137 -12.56 -7.12 -17.79
CA GLY A 137 -12.72 -5.75 -18.29
C GLY A 137 -11.36 -5.07 -18.38
N LYS A 138 -11.19 -4.21 -19.38
CA LYS A 138 -9.96 -3.43 -19.56
C LYS A 138 -10.07 -2.09 -18.86
N ALA A 139 -8.95 -1.62 -18.31
CA ALA A 139 -8.85 -0.28 -17.76
C ALA A 139 -9.09 0.77 -18.86
N ALA A 140 -9.69 1.90 -18.46
CA ALA A 140 -9.71 3.08 -19.32
C ALA A 140 -8.28 3.61 -19.48
N MET A 141 -7.90 4.04 -20.69
CA MET A 141 -6.55 4.48 -21.06
C MET A 141 -6.05 5.75 -20.35
N ALA A 142 -6.77 6.28 -19.35
CA ALA A 142 -6.57 7.63 -18.84
C ALA A 142 -6.84 7.76 -17.32
N LEU A 143 -6.50 6.76 -16.51
CA LEU A 143 -6.73 6.76 -15.05
C LEU A 143 -6.20 8.04 -14.37
N GLU A 144 -4.97 8.44 -14.70
CA GLU A 144 -4.34 9.66 -14.18
C GLU A 144 -5.12 10.92 -14.59
N THR A 145 -5.54 10.99 -15.85
CA THR A 145 -6.33 12.10 -16.38
C THR A 145 -7.69 12.19 -15.71
N GLU A 146 -8.37 11.06 -15.49
CA GLU A 146 -9.65 11.03 -14.77
C GLU A 146 -9.49 11.46 -13.31
N HIS A 147 -8.42 11.05 -12.65
CA HIS A 147 -8.12 11.46 -11.28
C HIS A 147 -7.90 12.97 -11.17
N VAL A 148 -7.10 13.55 -12.07
CA VAL A 148 -6.87 15.01 -12.13
C VAL A 148 -8.17 15.75 -12.47
N ARG A 149 -8.98 15.22 -13.40
CA ARG A 149 -10.27 15.82 -13.75
C ARG A 149 -11.24 15.80 -12.57
N ASN A 150 -11.30 14.71 -11.81
CA ASN A 150 -12.09 14.62 -10.58
C ASN A 150 -11.67 15.71 -9.59
N PHE A 151 -10.37 15.83 -9.32
CA PHE A 151 -9.85 16.85 -8.40
C PHE A 151 -10.23 18.27 -8.83
N ILE A 152 -9.98 18.64 -10.09
CA ILE A 152 -10.33 19.97 -10.62
C ILE A 152 -11.84 20.22 -10.55
N SER A 153 -12.66 19.19 -10.83
CA SER A 153 -14.12 19.31 -10.76
C SER A 153 -14.61 19.50 -9.32
N CYS A 154 -13.97 18.85 -8.35
CA CYS A 154 -14.22 19.01 -6.93
C CYS A 154 -13.81 20.40 -6.43
N LEU A 155 -12.68 20.96 -6.92
CA LEU A 155 -12.31 22.35 -6.62
C LEU A 155 -13.38 23.36 -7.08
N LYS A 156 -13.94 23.16 -8.28
CA LYS A 156 -14.99 24.03 -8.83
C LYS A 156 -16.32 23.87 -8.10
N SER A 157 -16.72 22.64 -7.82
CA SER A 157 -18.02 22.32 -7.21
C SER A 157 -18.05 22.33 -5.69
N ARG A 158 -16.88 22.41 -5.04
CA ARG A 158 -16.68 22.27 -3.59
C ARG A 158 -17.11 20.91 -3.02
N LYS A 159 -17.20 19.88 -3.87
CA LYS A 159 -17.41 18.49 -3.43
C LYS A 159 -16.11 17.85 -2.97
N THR A 160 -16.21 16.80 -2.17
CA THR A 160 -15.05 15.96 -1.78
C THR A 160 -14.56 15.16 -3.00
N PRO A 161 -13.24 15.12 -3.28
CA PRO A 161 -12.66 14.24 -4.30
C PRO A 161 -12.85 12.77 -3.97
N ASN A 162 -12.70 11.90 -4.96
CA ASN A 162 -12.79 10.44 -4.75
C ASN A 162 -11.68 9.91 -3.83
N SER A 163 -10.51 10.55 -3.82
CA SER A 163 -9.42 10.31 -2.87
C SER A 163 -9.16 11.61 -2.14
N ASP A 164 -9.61 11.67 -0.89
CA ASP A 164 -9.47 12.85 -0.05
C ASP A 164 -8.27 12.71 0.91
N VAL A 165 -8.08 13.73 1.75
CA VAL A 165 -6.97 13.74 2.71
C VAL A 165 -7.11 12.64 3.76
N VAL A 166 -8.33 12.25 4.11
CA VAL A 166 -8.61 11.22 5.12
C VAL A 166 -8.27 9.85 4.56
N SER A 167 -8.72 9.53 3.33
CA SER A 167 -8.34 8.28 2.67
C SER A 167 -6.82 8.20 2.48
N GLY A 168 -6.17 9.29 2.06
CA GLY A 168 -4.71 9.35 1.94
C GLY A 168 -3.99 9.11 3.27
N HIS A 169 -4.50 9.71 4.35
CA HIS A 169 -3.99 9.50 5.71
C HIS A 169 -4.11 8.03 6.15
N ARG A 170 -5.28 7.42 5.96
CA ARG A 170 -5.55 6.04 6.41
C ARG A 170 -4.74 4.99 5.63
N SER A 171 -4.51 5.21 4.33
CA SER A 171 -3.59 4.39 3.55
C SER A 171 -2.14 4.50 4.06
N ALA A 172 -1.69 5.72 4.35
CA ALA A 172 -0.36 5.93 4.93
C ALA A 172 -0.22 5.35 6.34
N LEU A 173 -1.29 5.38 7.14
CA LEU A 173 -1.35 4.75 8.46
C LEU A 173 -1.14 3.25 8.36
N ALA A 174 -1.84 2.55 7.46
CA ALA A 174 -1.67 1.12 7.24
C ALA A 174 -0.23 0.76 6.84
N SER A 175 0.37 1.53 5.93
CA SER A 175 1.77 1.37 5.54
C SER A 175 2.74 1.60 6.71
N ASN A 176 2.50 2.65 7.51
CA ASN A 176 3.31 2.92 8.70
C ASN A 176 3.18 1.83 9.76
N LEU A 177 1.99 1.26 9.96
CA LEU A 177 1.79 0.14 10.88
C LEU A 177 2.59 -1.09 10.43
N GLY A 178 2.58 -1.40 9.13
CA GLY A 178 3.44 -2.43 8.53
C GLY A 178 4.93 -2.17 8.72
N LYS A 179 5.37 -0.92 8.55
CA LYS A 179 6.76 -0.50 8.78
C LYS A 179 7.16 -0.67 10.25
N ILE A 180 6.29 -0.29 11.19
CA ILE A 180 6.56 -0.46 12.63
C ILE A 180 6.66 -1.95 12.96
N ALA A 181 5.79 -2.79 12.42
CA ALA A 181 5.88 -4.24 12.59
C ALA A 181 7.22 -4.81 12.11
N TYR A 182 7.67 -4.36 10.93
CA TYR A 182 8.95 -4.75 10.34
C TYR A 182 10.13 -4.35 11.23
N LEU A 183 10.15 -3.09 11.68
CA LEU A 183 11.22 -2.57 12.55
C LEU A 183 11.27 -3.27 13.91
N GLN A 184 10.11 -3.55 14.51
CA GLN A 184 10.01 -4.16 15.84
C GLN A 184 10.16 -5.69 15.81
N LYS A 185 10.11 -6.32 14.64
CA LYS A 185 10.21 -7.79 14.46
C LYS A 185 9.18 -8.56 15.29
N LYS A 186 7.97 -8.01 15.45
CA LYS A 186 6.86 -8.61 16.21
C LYS A 186 5.52 -8.17 15.66
N ARG A 187 4.46 -8.88 16.04
CA ARG A 187 3.09 -8.41 15.83
C ARG A 187 2.87 -7.12 16.61
N VAL A 188 2.39 -6.10 15.92
CA VAL A 188 1.99 -4.82 16.51
C VAL A 188 0.49 -4.71 16.49
N THR A 189 -0.08 -4.08 17.51
CA THR A 189 -1.52 -3.83 17.63
C THR A 189 -1.78 -2.35 17.53
N PHE A 190 -2.97 -2.01 17.02
CA PHE A 190 -3.43 -0.65 16.83
C PHE A 190 -4.87 -0.55 17.33
N ASP A 191 -5.16 0.47 18.13
CA ASP A 191 -6.54 0.77 18.52
C ASP A 191 -7.16 1.74 17.49
N PRO A 192 -8.07 1.26 16.62
CA PRO A 192 -8.67 2.10 15.60
C PRO A 192 -9.58 3.20 16.17
N ASN A 193 -9.98 3.12 17.44
CA ASN A 193 -10.82 4.16 18.05
C ASN A 193 -10.03 5.43 18.36
N VAL A 194 -8.73 5.31 18.66
CA VAL A 194 -7.86 6.47 18.87
C VAL A 194 -7.87 7.35 17.62
N GLU A 195 -7.70 6.74 16.45
CA GLU A 195 -7.67 7.43 15.14
C GLU A 195 -9.00 8.08 14.76
N LYS A 196 -10.12 7.37 14.97
CA LYS A 196 -11.46 7.91 14.69
C LYS A 196 -11.73 9.20 15.45
N ASN A 197 -11.16 9.36 16.64
CA ASN A 197 -11.33 10.55 17.46
C ASN A 197 -10.44 11.73 17.02
N TYR A 198 -9.35 11.48 16.27
CA TYR A 198 -8.43 12.52 15.79
C TYR A 198 -8.83 13.14 14.45
N VAL A 199 -9.47 12.37 13.55
CA VAL A 199 -9.72 12.81 12.16
C VAL A 199 -11.16 13.31 11.92
N LEU A 200 -12.03 13.26 12.94
CA LEU A 200 -13.43 13.69 12.85
C LEU A 200 -13.81 14.84 13.83
N SER A 201 -12.82 15.56 14.36
CA SER A 201 -13.04 16.79 15.14
C SER A 201 -13.00 18.04 14.27
#